data_AF-A0A2H5V8V2-F1
#
_entry.id   AF-A0A2H5V8V2-F1
#
_cell.length_a   1.000
_cell.length_b   1.000
_cell.length_c   1.000
_cell.angle_alpha   90.00
_cell.angle_beta   90.00
_cell.angle_gamma   90.00
#
_symmetry.space_group_name_H-M   'P 1'
#
loop_
_entity.id
_entity.type
_entity.pdbx_description
1 polymer ?
#
loop_
_entity_poly.entity_id
_entity_poly.type
_entity_poly.pdbx_seq_one_letter_code
_entity_poly.pdbx_strand_id
1 'polypeptide(L)'
;MSSVEDEPKDVMVLSAIAKGHNTEEKIVKATGLSAFDVAMIVERLILHGLIVKREKKGLLGKRKVELTMTEKGTRELQERRFELEQRWQRMVMLAEQGKRQEFEMEALSMRSWIPIMLFMGIMDMMMWMTMLNMMNLAAQDYMPEQVPDAGSGGGDMGGDAGEGGGWDWGDFGDVNI
;
A
#
# COMPACT_ATOMS: atom_id res chain seq x y z
N MET A 1 -10.13 19.10 7.73
CA MET A 1 -11.14 18.11 7.29
C MET A 1 -10.41 17.14 6.37
N SER A 2 -10.26 15.88 6.78
CA SER A 2 -9.81 14.82 5.87
C SER A 2 -11.03 14.43 5.05
N SER A 3 -10.95 14.57 3.73
CA SER A 3 -11.96 14.00 2.83
C SER A 3 -11.73 12.49 2.77
N VAL A 4 -12.81 11.73 2.57
CA VAL A 4 -12.80 10.27 2.35
C VAL A 4 -11.86 9.87 1.19
N GLU A 5 -11.55 10.80 0.29
CA GLU A 5 -10.64 10.61 -0.85
C GLU A 5 -9.16 10.47 -0.47
N ASP A 6 -8.75 10.99 0.69
CA ASP A 6 -7.35 10.92 1.15
C ASP A 6 -7.02 9.58 1.82
N GLU A 7 -8.03 8.86 2.30
CA GLU A 7 -7.85 7.64 3.10
C GLU A 7 -7.06 6.53 2.37
N PRO A 8 -7.28 6.24 1.08
CA PRO A 8 -6.48 5.24 0.36
C PRO A 8 -4.99 5.65 0.23
N LYS A 9 -4.72 6.95 0.06
CA LYS A 9 -3.34 7.47 -0.04
C LYS A 9 -2.63 7.44 1.32
N ASP A 10 -3.36 7.68 2.41
CA ASP A 10 -2.82 7.53 3.77
C ASP A 10 -2.38 6.10 4.03
N VAL A 11 -3.24 5.13 3.70
CA VAL A 11 -2.92 3.70 3.82
C VAL A 11 -1.73 3.33 2.93
N MET A 12 -1.61 3.93 1.74
CA MET A 12 -0.46 3.73 0.86
C MET A 12 0.86 4.21 1.44
N VAL A 13 0.88 5.42 2.00
CA VAL A 13 2.07 5.95 2.68
C VAL A 13 2.40 5.13 3.92
N LEU A 14 1.39 4.74 4.70
CA LEU A 14 1.57 3.88 5.88
C LEU A 14 2.17 2.52 5.49
N SER A 15 1.64 1.88 4.43
CA SER A 15 2.16 0.65 3.86
C SER A 15 3.60 0.80 3.35
N ALA A 16 3.93 1.92 2.70
CA ALA A 16 5.29 2.20 2.24
C ALA A 16 6.28 2.27 3.41
N ILE A 17 5.90 2.95 4.51
CA ILE A 17 6.72 3.01 5.72
C ILE A 17 6.90 1.62 6.33
N ALA A 18 5.84 0.80 6.40
CA ALA A 18 5.91 -0.58 6.88
C ALA A 18 6.87 -1.46 6.04
N LYS A 19 6.98 -1.18 4.73
CA LYS A 19 7.93 -1.83 3.80
C LYS A 19 9.35 -1.28 3.86
N GLY A 20 9.64 -0.32 4.74
CA GLY A 20 10.98 0.24 4.92
C GLY A 20 11.28 1.49 4.09
N HIS A 21 10.30 2.05 3.37
CA HIS A 21 10.42 3.38 2.75
C HIS A 21 10.30 4.46 3.84
N ASN A 22 11.40 4.67 4.54
CA ASN A 22 11.46 5.43 5.79
C ASN A 22 11.79 6.93 5.63
N THR A 23 11.79 7.45 4.40
CA THR A 23 11.94 8.88 4.10
C THR A 23 10.89 9.31 3.09
N GLU A 24 10.49 10.58 3.11
CA GLU A 24 9.51 11.13 2.16
C GLU A 24 9.94 10.89 0.71
N GLU A 25 11.22 11.05 0.39
CA GLU A 25 11.77 10.77 -0.95
C GLU A 25 11.56 9.31 -1.37
N LYS A 26 11.85 8.35 -0.48
CA LYS A 26 11.65 6.93 -0.76
C LYS A 26 10.17 6.61 -0.94
N ILE A 27 9.29 7.27 -0.18
CA ILE A 27 7.84 7.09 -0.26
C ILE A 27 7.32 7.64 -1.59
N VAL A 28 7.75 8.82 -2.02
CA VAL A 28 7.40 9.39 -3.34
C VAL A 28 7.77 8.40 -4.44
N LYS A 29 9.00 7.87 -4.41
CA LYS A 29 9.47 6.88 -5.40
C LYS A 29 8.63 5.61 -5.41
N ALA A 30 8.32 5.06 -4.23
CA ALA A 30 7.57 3.81 -4.11
C ALA A 30 6.08 3.94 -4.47
N THR A 31 5.47 5.08 -4.13
CA THR A 31 4.01 5.28 -4.24
C THR A 31 3.58 6.00 -5.52
N GLY A 32 4.48 6.75 -6.16
CA GLY A 32 4.16 7.62 -7.28
C GLY A 32 3.41 8.90 -6.90
N LEU A 33 3.12 9.11 -5.62
CA LEU A 33 2.47 10.32 -5.12
C LEU A 33 3.40 11.54 -5.23
N SER A 34 2.81 12.73 -5.34
CA SER A 34 3.60 13.96 -5.36
C SER A 34 4.31 14.20 -4.02
N ALA A 35 5.45 14.89 -4.05
CA ALA A 35 6.17 15.25 -2.83
C ALA A 35 5.30 16.08 -1.86
N PHE A 36 4.41 16.92 -2.40
CA PHE A 36 3.46 17.69 -1.60
C PHE A 36 2.43 16.79 -0.91
N ASP A 37 1.84 15.84 -1.64
CA ASP A 37 0.87 14.89 -1.06
C ASP A 37 1.53 14.05 0.03
N VAL A 38 2.73 13.51 -0.23
CA VAL A 38 3.47 12.71 0.76
C VAL A 38 3.76 13.53 2.02
N ALA A 39 4.22 14.78 1.90
CA ALA A 39 4.47 15.62 3.06
C ALA A 39 3.20 15.88 3.87
N MET A 40 2.08 16.20 3.22
CA MET A 40 0.79 16.43 3.87
C MET A 40 0.27 15.18 4.58
N ILE A 41 0.38 14.01 3.94
CA ILE A 41 -0.01 12.73 4.50
C ILE A 41 0.85 12.38 5.71
N VAL A 42 2.18 12.54 5.61
CA VAL A 42 3.12 12.27 6.72
C VAL A 42 2.76 13.11 7.95
N GLU A 43 2.50 14.40 7.80
CA GLU A 43 2.10 15.25 8.92
C GLU A 43 0.76 14.80 9.54
N ARG A 44 -0.21 14.37 8.72
CA ARG A 44 -1.49 13.82 9.19
C ARG A 44 -1.30 12.49 9.94
N LEU A 45 -0.46 11.59 9.45
CA LEU A 45 -0.14 10.32 10.12
C LEU A 45 0.58 10.54 11.46
N ILE A 46 1.44 11.56 11.55
CA ILE A 46 2.09 11.97 12.81
C ILE A 46 1.05 12.54 13.78
N LEU A 47 0.18 13.45 13.32
CA LEU A 47 -0.89 14.04 14.13
C LEU A 47 -1.79 12.95 14.74
N HIS A 48 -2.07 11.90 13.99
CA HIS A 48 -2.89 10.76 14.44
C HIS A 48 -2.11 9.73 15.27
N GLY A 49 -0.81 9.91 15.47
CA GLY A 49 0.07 9.02 16.24
C GLY A 49 0.32 7.67 15.56
N LEU A 50 0.14 7.59 14.24
CA LEU A 50 0.37 6.36 13.46
C LEU A 50 1.84 6.17 13.11
N ILE A 51 2.58 7.28 12.97
CA ILE A 51 4.03 7.27 12.73
C ILE A 51 4.72 8.33 13.59
N VAL A 52 6.04 8.22 13.72
CA VAL A 52 6.90 9.20 14.39
C VAL A 52 8.16 9.49 13.58
N LYS A 53 8.69 10.72 13.70
CA LYS A 53 10.02 11.07 13.20
C LYS A 53 11.07 10.67 14.25
N ARG A 54 12.10 9.93 13.85
CA ARG A 54 13.26 9.61 14.69
C ARG A 54 14.55 10.06 14.01
N GLU A 55 15.45 10.67 14.78
CA GLU A 55 16.81 10.92 14.32
C GLU A 55 17.64 9.63 14.47
N LYS A 56 18.25 9.19 13.37
CA LYS A 56 19.30 8.17 13.38
C LYS A 56 20.63 8.78 12.98
N LYS A 57 21.71 8.21 13.50
CA LYS A 57 23.07 8.55 13.06
C LYS A 57 23.33 7.83 11.73
N GLY A 58 23.50 8.60 10.67
CA GLY A 58 23.88 8.10 9.35
C GLY A 58 25.41 7.97 9.18
N LEU A 59 25.80 7.53 7.99
CA LEU A 59 27.20 7.37 7.61
C LEU A 59 27.96 8.70 7.74
N LEU A 60 29.18 8.65 8.28
CA LEU A 60 30.02 9.82 8.58
C LEU A 60 29.45 10.77 9.66
N GLY A 61 28.53 10.30 10.52
CA GLY A 61 28.04 11.07 11.66
C GLY A 61 26.98 12.13 11.32
N LYS A 62 26.50 12.18 10.08
CA LYS A 62 25.36 13.02 9.68
C LYS A 62 24.09 12.50 10.34
N ARG A 63 23.26 13.38 10.89
CA ARG A 63 21.93 12.99 11.40
C ARG A 63 20.97 12.81 10.24
N LYS A 64 20.20 11.74 10.25
CA LYS A 64 19.15 11.46 9.27
C LYS A 64 17.81 11.33 10.00
N VAL A 65 16.80 12.04 9.54
CA VAL A 65 15.43 11.87 10.02
C VAL A 65 14.80 10.70 9.27
N GLU A 66 14.29 9.72 10.01
CA GLU A 66 13.55 8.58 9.48
C GLU A 66 12.15 8.52 10.08
N LEU A 67 11.18 8.13 9.25
CA LEU A 67 9.82 7.84 9.67
C LEU A 67 9.76 6.40 10.21
N THR A 68 9.14 6.22 11.37
CA THR A 68 8.98 4.91 12.02
C THR A 68 7.51 4.69 12.36
N MET A 69 7.03 3.47 12.09
CA MET A 69 5.68 3.03 12.45
C MET A 69 5.51 2.94 13.97
N THR A 70 4.36 3.39 14.50
CA THR A 70 3.98 3.11 15.89
C THR A 70 3.20 1.80 15.98
N GLU A 71 3.02 1.24 17.17
CA GLU A 71 2.16 0.07 17.36
C GLU A 71 0.71 0.35 16.89
N LYS A 72 0.22 1.57 17.15
CA LYS A 72 -1.09 2.02 16.65
C LYS A 72 -1.13 2.04 15.12
N GLY A 73 -0.09 2.57 14.47
CA GLY A 73 0.03 2.57 13.02
C GLY A 73 0.06 1.18 12.42
N THR A 74 0.80 0.25 13.04
CA THR A 74 0.81 -1.16 12.64
C THR A 74 -0.58 -1.78 12.72
N ARG A 75 -1.30 -1.56 13.83
CA ARG A 75 -2.65 -2.10 14.04
C ARG A 75 -3.64 -1.56 13.00
N GLU A 76 -3.67 -0.24 12.81
CA GLU A 76 -4.52 0.41 11.81
C GLU A 76 -4.24 -0.19 10.41
N LEU A 77 -2.96 -0.34 10.03
CA LEU A 77 -2.60 -0.92 8.75
C LEU A 77 -3.08 -2.37 8.58
N GLN A 78 -3.02 -3.19 9.64
CA GLN A 78 -3.54 -4.57 9.60
C GLN A 78 -5.06 -4.60 9.47
N GLU A 79 -5.78 -3.75 10.21
CA GLU A 79 -7.24 -3.64 10.11
C GLU A 79 -7.65 -3.25 8.68
N ARG A 80 -6.97 -2.25 8.09
CA ARG A 80 -7.22 -1.87 6.68
C ARG A 80 -6.87 -2.97 5.69
N ARG A 81 -5.77 -3.70 5.91
CA ARG A 81 -5.41 -4.86 5.07
C ARG A 81 -6.52 -5.91 5.08
N PHE A 82 -7.00 -6.27 6.27
CA PHE A 82 -8.05 -7.26 6.43
C PHE A 82 -9.36 -6.83 5.74
N GLU A 83 -9.78 -5.57 5.91
CA GLU A 83 -10.98 -5.05 5.22
C GLU A 83 -10.87 -5.13 3.70
N LEU A 84 -9.69 -4.79 3.15
CA LEU A 84 -9.44 -4.85 1.71
C LEU A 84 -9.37 -6.28 1.19
N GLU A 85 -8.79 -7.21 1.94
CA GLU A 85 -8.81 -8.65 1.60
C GLU A 85 -10.24 -9.18 1.56
N GLN A 86 -11.09 -8.83 2.53
CA GLN A 86 -12.49 -9.24 2.54
C GLN A 86 -13.26 -8.68 1.32
N ARG A 87 -12.99 -7.42 0.94
CA ARG A 87 -13.58 -6.83 -0.27
C ARG A 87 -13.10 -7.54 -1.54
N TRP A 88 -11.82 -7.84 -1.63
CA TRP A 88 -11.26 -8.59 -2.76
C TRP A 88 -11.88 -9.99 -2.87
N GLN A 89 -12.02 -10.72 -1.76
CA GLN A 89 -12.68 -12.03 -1.76
C GLN A 89 -14.15 -11.96 -2.23
N ARG A 90 -14.88 -10.89 -1.90
CA ARG A 90 -16.21 -10.67 -2.46
C ARG A 90 -16.20 -10.50 -3.98
N MET A 91 -15.24 -9.74 -4.51
CA MET A 91 -15.06 -9.59 -5.96
C MET A 91 -14.77 -10.94 -6.65
N VAL A 92 -13.89 -11.76 -6.07
CA VAL A 92 -13.62 -13.13 -6.54
C VAL A 92 -14.92 -13.93 -6.63
N MET A 93 -15.69 -13.97 -5.54
CA MET A 93 -16.95 -14.72 -5.51
C MET A 93 -17.97 -14.23 -6.56
N LEU A 94 -18.08 -12.92 -6.74
CA LEU A 94 -18.98 -12.34 -7.76
C LEU A 94 -18.55 -12.73 -9.17
N ALA A 95 -17.24 -12.74 -9.43
CA ALA A 95 -16.69 -13.15 -10.72
C ALA A 95 -16.92 -14.64 -10.99
N GLU A 96 -16.64 -15.51 -10.02
CA GLU A 96 -16.87 -16.95 -10.12
C GLU A 96 -18.35 -17.31 -10.33
N GLN A 97 -19.26 -16.54 -9.73
CA GLN A 97 -20.72 -16.72 -9.88
C GLN A 97 -21.27 -16.08 -11.17
N GLY A 98 -20.44 -15.38 -11.96
CA GLY A 98 -20.89 -14.67 -13.16
C GLY A 98 -21.83 -13.50 -12.90
N LYS A 99 -21.85 -12.95 -11.67
CA LYS A 99 -22.73 -11.86 -11.25
C LYS A 99 -22.22 -10.49 -11.72
N ARG A 100 -22.29 -10.25 -13.02
CA ARG A 100 -21.69 -9.07 -13.68
C ARG A 100 -22.10 -7.73 -13.10
N GLN A 101 -23.40 -7.51 -12.89
CA GLN A 101 -23.88 -6.20 -12.43
C GLN A 101 -23.40 -5.91 -11.00
N GLU A 102 -23.43 -6.90 -10.11
CA GLU A 102 -22.91 -6.78 -8.74
C GLU A 102 -21.40 -6.55 -8.73
N PHE A 103 -20.65 -7.29 -9.56
CA PHE A 103 -19.21 -7.10 -9.72
C PHE A 103 -18.86 -5.69 -10.19
N GLU A 104 -19.57 -5.18 -11.21
CA GLU A 104 -19.33 -3.86 -11.79
C GLU A 104 -19.56 -2.74 -10.77
N MET A 105 -20.64 -2.82 -9.99
CA MET A 105 -20.91 -1.87 -8.90
C MET A 105 -19.84 -1.91 -7.81
N GLU A 106 -19.44 -3.11 -7.38
CA GLU A 106 -18.41 -3.26 -6.35
C GLU A 106 -17.04 -2.76 -6.88
N ALA A 107 -16.67 -3.09 -8.12
CA ALA A 107 -15.47 -2.60 -8.80
C ALA A 107 -15.38 -1.06 -8.83
N LEU A 108 -16.47 -0.40 -9.23
CA LEU A 108 -16.55 1.06 -9.28
C LEU A 108 -16.45 1.67 -7.87
N SER A 109 -17.11 1.06 -6.88
CA SER A 109 -17.07 1.54 -5.49
C SER A 109 -15.67 1.49 -4.87
N MET A 110 -14.83 0.56 -5.34
CA MET A 110 -13.47 0.36 -4.85
C MET A 110 -12.39 0.93 -5.77
N ARG A 111 -12.72 1.68 -6.81
CA ARG A 111 -11.76 2.17 -7.82
C ARG A 111 -10.56 2.89 -7.19
N SER A 112 -10.78 3.72 -6.16
CA SER A 112 -9.71 4.41 -5.43
C SER A 112 -8.85 3.50 -4.53
N TRP A 113 -9.37 2.31 -4.19
CA TRP A 113 -8.69 1.30 -3.38
C TRP A 113 -7.89 0.28 -4.22
N ILE A 114 -8.18 0.16 -5.52
CA ILE A 114 -7.43 -0.73 -6.44
C ILE A 114 -5.92 -0.46 -6.42
N PRO A 115 -5.42 0.80 -6.57
CA PRO A 115 -3.98 1.08 -6.50
C PRO A 115 -3.33 0.59 -5.21
N ILE A 116 -4.00 0.77 -4.07
CA ILE A 116 -3.45 0.37 -2.78
C ILE A 116 -3.52 -1.15 -2.58
N MET A 117 -4.54 -1.84 -3.07
CA MET A 117 -4.56 -3.31 -3.05
C MET A 117 -3.45 -3.93 -3.90
N LEU A 118 -3.17 -3.34 -5.07
CA LEU A 118 -2.01 -3.70 -5.90
C LEU A 118 -0.70 -3.43 -5.16
N PHE A 119 -0.56 -2.23 -4.58
CA PHE A 119 0.62 -1.86 -3.83
C PHE A 119 0.84 -2.78 -2.62
N MET A 120 -0.21 -3.17 -1.90
CA MET A 120 -0.12 -4.07 -0.73
C MET A 120 0.05 -5.54 -1.11
N GLY A 121 -0.08 -5.92 -2.38
CA GLY A 121 -0.04 -7.30 -2.83
C GLY A 121 -1.26 -8.12 -2.40
N ILE A 122 -2.39 -7.49 -2.12
CA ILE A 122 -3.68 -8.17 -1.86
C ILE A 122 -4.19 -8.83 -3.15
N MET A 123 -3.93 -8.16 -4.27
CA MET A 123 -4.17 -8.65 -5.61
C MET A 123 -3.03 -8.17 -6.51
N ASP A 124 -2.83 -8.85 -7.64
CA ASP A 124 -1.96 -8.36 -8.70
C ASP A 124 -2.76 -7.91 -9.93
N MET A 125 -2.09 -7.22 -10.84
CA MET A 125 -2.74 -6.68 -12.05
C MET A 125 -3.23 -7.79 -12.98
N MET A 126 -2.57 -8.96 -13.00
CA MET A 126 -2.97 -10.08 -13.85
C MET A 126 -4.25 -10.72 -13.32
N MET A 127 -4.36 -10.92 -12.00
CA MET A 127 -5.59 -11.37 -11.33
C MET A 127 -6.75 -10.42 -11.61
N TRP A 128 -6.51 -9.10 -11.53
CA TRP A 128 -7.52 -8.10 -11.86
C TRP A 128 -7.99 -8.21 -13.30
N MET A 129 -7.05 -8.30 -14.25
CA MET A 129 -7.36 -8.45 -15.68
C MET A 129 -8.11 -9.74 -15.99
N THR A 130 -7.75 -10.85 -15.32
CA THR A 130 -8.49 -12.12 -15.46
C THR A 130 -9.94 -11.96 -15.02
N MET A 131 -10.21 -11.27 -13.90
CA MET A 131 -11.59 -11.01 -13.48
C MET A 131 -12.36 -10.14 -14.49
N LEU A 132 -11.76 -9.05 -14.95
CA LEU A 132 -12.39 -8.19 -15.96
C LEU A 132 -12.73 -8.97 -17.24
N ASN A 133 -11.83 -9.86 -17.68
CA ASN A 133 -12.06 -10.74 -18.82
C ASN A 133 -13.20 -11.76 -18.55
N MET A 134 -13.23 -12.39 -17.37
CA MET A 134 -14.34 -13.28 -16.97
C MET A 134 -15.70 -12.58 -17.01
N MET A 135 -15.72 -11.30 -16.63
CA MET A 135 -16.93 -10.48 -16.61
C MET A 135 -17.25 -9.80 -17.95
N ASN A 136 -16.41 -10.00 -18.98
CA ASN A 136 -16.48 -9.35 -20.27
C ASN A 136 -16.61 -7.81 -20.13
N LEU A 137 -15.75 -7.24 -19.28
CA LEU A 137 -15.63 -5.81 -19.01
C LEU A 137 -14.41 -5.22 -19.72
N ALA A 138 -14.52 -3.97 -20.18
CA ALA A 138 -13.43 -3.29 -20.88
C ALA A 138 -12.41 -2.76 -19.88
N ALA A 139 -11.18 -3.28 -19.91
CA ALA A 139 -10.15 -2.94 -18.92
C ALA A 139 -9.88 -1.43 -18.77
N GLN A 140 -9.98 -0.67 -19.86
CA GLN A 140 -9.76 0.78 -19.88
C GLN A 140 -10.65 1.55 -18.87
N ASP A 141 -11.85 1.06 -18.56
CA ASP A 141 -12.80 1.76 -17.70
C ASP A 141 -12.55 1.46 -16.21
N TYR A 142 -11.73 0.44 -15.93
CA TYR A 142 -11.52 -0.14 -14.59
C TYR A 142 -10.05 -0.19 -14.18
N MET A 143 -9.15 0.35 -15.02
CA MET A 143 -7.75 0.51 -14.68
C MET A 143 -7.55 1.74 -13.78
N PRO A 144 -6.67 1.65 -12.78
CA PRO A 144 -6.28 2.82 -12.02
C PRO A 144 -5.47 3.78 -12.89
N GLU A 145 -5.65 5.08 -12.68
CA GLU A 145 -4.90 6.13 -13.40
C GLU A 145 -3.39 6.09 -13.07
N GLN A 146 -3.05 5.57 -11.90
CA GLN A 146 -1.69 5.45 -11.40
C GLN A 146 -1.52 4.04 -10.86
N VAL A 147 -0.56 3.32 -11.41
CA VAL A 147 -0.13 2.01 -10.92
C VAL A 147 1.09 2.26 -10.04
N PRO A 148 0.99 2.05 -8.72
CA PRO A 148 2.16 2.15 -7.85
C PRO A 148 3.22 1.13 -8.27
N ASP A 149 4.50 1.43 -8.04
CA ASP A 149 5.55 0.45 -8.30
C ASP A 149 5.39 -0.72 -7.31
N ALA A 150 4.66 -1.74 -7.76
CA ALA A 150 4.31 -2.92 -6.97
C ALA A 150 5.49 -3.92 -6.87
N GLY A 151 6.67 -3.55 -7.36
CA GLY A 151 7.88 -4.35 -7.28
C GLY A 151 8.22 -5.03 -8.60
N SER A 152 8.96 -4.33 -9.46
CA SER A 152 10.06 -4.96 -10.17
C SER A 152 11.33 -4.73 -9.35
N GLY A 153 11.72 -5.69 -8.52
CA GLY A 153 13.04 -5.72 -7.93
C GLY A 153 14.11 -5.66 -9.02
N GLY A 154 14.88 -4.56 -9.08
CA GLY A 154 15.94 -4.43 -10.08
C GLY A 154 16.57 -3.06 -10.17
N GLY A 155 17.48 -2.76 -9.24
CA GLY A 155 18.63 -1.91 -9.52
C GLY A 155 18.59 -0.47 -9.02
N ASP A 156 18.79 -0.28 -7.72
CA ASP A 156 19.74 0.75 -7.29
C ASP A 156 20.62 0.17 -6.17
N MET A 157 21.67 -0.56 -6.59
CA MET A 157 22.84 -0.82 -5.76
C MET A 157 23.61 0.52 -5.61
N GLY A 158 23.04 1.46 -4.87
CA GLY A 158 23.73 2.61 -4.33
C GLY A 158 24.02 2.35 -2.85
N GLY A 159 25.16 1.74 -2.57
CA GLY A 159 25.48 1.10 -1.30
C GLY A 159 25.33 1.96 -0.05
N ASP A 160 24.68 1.39 0.96
CA ASP A 160 25.08 1.50 2.35
C ASP A 160 24.72 0.18 3.04
N ALA A 161 25.74 -0.66 3.26
CA ALA A 161 25.61 -1.91 3.99
C ALA A 161 25.45 -1.57 5.48
N GLY A 162 24.21 -1.46 5.92
CA GLY A 162 23.83 -1.31 7.32
C GLY A 162 22.89 -2.43 7.72
N GLU A 163 23.45 -3.44 8.37
CA GLU A 163 22.80 -4.57 9.03
C GLU A 163 21.47 -4.17 9.71
N GLY A 164 20.38 -4.76 9.25
CA GLY A 164 19.03 -4.55 9.78
C GLY A 164 18.07 -5.48 9.05
N GLY A 165 17.64 -6.54 9.73
CA GLY A 165 16.94 -7.70 9.17
C GLY A 165 15.88 -7.38 8.13
N GLY A 166 15.99 -8.05 6.98
CA GLY A 166 14.88 -8.18 6.06
C GLY A 166 13.73 -8.87 6.79
N TRP A 167 12.61 -8.17 6.91
CA TRP A 167 11.36 -8.77 7.37
C TRP A 167 10.76 -9.49 6.17
N ASP A 168 10.98 -10.79 6.11
CA ASP A 168 10.30 -11.69 5.19
C ASP A 168 8.82 -11.74 5.58
N TRP A 169 7.98 -11.08 4.77
CA TRP A 169 6.52 -11.06 4.93
C TRP A 169 5.86 -12.33 4.37
N GLY A 170 6.61 -13.42 4.23
CA GLY A 170 6.18 -14.69 3.62
C GLY A 170 5.92 -15.85 4.57
N ASP A 171 6.24 -15.77 5.87
CA ASP A 171 6.10 -16.90 6.80
C ASP A 171 5.53 -16.48 8.17
N PHE A 172 4.20 -16.42 8.25
CA PHE A 172 3.48 -16.49 9.52
C PHE A 172 2.41 -17.59 9.43
N GLY A 173 2.83 -18.77 9.00
CA GLY A 173 2.13 -20.02 9.27
C GLY A 173 2.71 -20.65 10.53
N ASP A 174 2.14 -20.29 11.68
CA ASP A 174 2.04 -21.09 12.92
C ASP A 174 2.04 -20.17 14.15
N VAL A 175 0.86 -19.71 14.54
CA VAL A 175 0.60 -19.37 15.93
C VAL A 175 -0.43 -20.35 16.45
N ASN A 176 0.10 -21.40 17.07
CA ASN A 176 -0.65 -22.30 17.93
C ASN A 176 -0.69 -21.65 19.33
N ILE A 177 -1.84 -21.11 19.72
CA ILE A 177 -2.23 -20.88 21.13
C ILE A 177 -3.66 -21.40 21.28
#